data_AF-A0A420J973-F1
#
_entry.id   AF-A0A420J973-F1
#
_cell.length_a   1.000
_cell.length_b   1.000
_cell.length_c   1.000
_cell.angle_alpha   90.00
_cell.angle_beta   90.00
_cell.angle_gamma   90.00
#
_symmetry.space_group_name_H-M   'P 1'
#
loop_
_entity.id
_entity.type
_entity.pdbx_description
1 polymer ?
#
loop_
_entity_poly.entity_id
_entity_poly.type
_entity_poly.pdbx_seq_one_letter_code
_entity_poly.pdbx_strand_id
1 'polypeptide(L)'
;MEQVTILINRLDKLQKSLSPEFRTDATLHDKIISACINIEACKMACYSPSPTVTGLTYDLKSGIEIFNKSLPSSSVLLAQSTSQSINQNTFFTDRPL
;
A
#
# COMPACT_ATOMS: atom_id res chain seq x y z
N MET A 1 0.19 -9.27 2.85
CA MET A 1 0.08 -9.72 1.44
C MET A 1 -1.17 -10.55 1.17
N GLU A 2 -1.58 -11.45 2.08
CA GLU A 2 -2.72 -12.35 1.88
C GLU A 2 -4.05 -11.64 1.56
N GLN A 3 -4.29 -10.48 2.18
CA GLN A 3 -5.54 -9.70 2.00
C GLN A 3 -5.83 -9.31 0.54
N VAL A 4 -4.82 -8.87 -0.21
CA VAL A 4 -4.99 -8.49 -1.63
C VAL A 4 -5.29 -9.72 -2.48
N THR A 5 -4.60 -10.83 -2.23
CA THR A 5 -4.88 -12.10 -2.91
C THR A 5 -6.33 -12.56 -2.65
N ILE A 6 -6.82 -12.44 -1.41
CA ILE A 6 -8.22 -12.76 -1.06
C ILE A 6 -9.20 -11.87 -1.81
N LEU A 7 -8.95 -10.54 -1.85
CA LEU A 7 -9.79 -9.59 -2.59
C LEU A 7 -9.88 -9.98 -4.07
N ILE A 8 -8.74 -10.17 -4.73
CA ILE A 8 -8.68 -10.49 -6.16
C ILE A 8 -9.40 -11.81 -6.45
N ASN A 9 -9.17 -12.85 -5.63
CA ASN A 9 -9.86 -14.13 -5.77
C ASN A 9 -11.37 -14.00 -5.59
N ARG A 10 -11.84 -13.12 -4.71
CA ARG A 10 -13.28 -12.85 -4.55
C ARG A 10 -13.85 -12.11 -5.76
N LEU A 11 -13.12 -11.11 -6.28
CA LEU A 11 -13.54 -10.37 -7.46
C LEU A 11 -13.63 -11.26 -8.70
N ASP A 12 -12.63 -12.13 -8.94
CA ASP A 12 -12.65 -13.12 -10.03
C ASP A 12 -13.86 -14.07 -9.92
N LYS A 13 -14.14 -14.59 -8.72
CA LYS A 13 -15.30 -15.47 -8.48
C LYS A 13 -16.63 -14.75 -8.71
N LEU A 14 -16.77 -13.53 -8.22
CA LEU A 14 -17.98 -12.71 -8.42
C LEU A 14 -18.17 -12.39 -9.90
N GLN A 15 -17.10 -12.04 -10.59
CA GLN A 15 -17.14 -11.75 -12.02
C GLN A 15 -17.72 -12.90 -12.84
N LYS A 16 -17.38 -14.14 -12.50
CA LYS A 16 -17.90 -15.35 -13.17
C LYS A 16 -19.42 -15.51 -13.06
N SER A 17 -20.05 -14.89 -12.06
CA SER A 17 -21.52 -14.86 -11.92
C SER A 17 -22.22 -13.74 -12.69
N LEU A 18 -21.47 -12.78 -13.25
CA LEU A 18 -22.03 -11.67 -14.03
C LEU A 18 -22.38 -12.11 -15.46
N SER A 19 -23.07 -11.25 -16.21
CA SER A 19 -23.30 -11.46 -17.64
C SER A 19 -21.97 -11.55 -18.42
N PRO A 20 -21.91 -12.26 -19.56
CA PRO A 20 -20.67 -12.53 -20.29
C PRO A 20 -19.84 -11.29 -20.66
N GLU A 21 -20.49 -10.17 -20.95
CA GLU A 21 -19.85 -8.89 -21.28
C GLU A 21 -18.98 -8.33 -20.13
N PHE A 22 -19.21 -8.77 -18.89
CA PHE A 22 -18.45 -8.39 -17.70
C PHE A 22 -17.42 -9.44 -17.28
N ARG A 23 -17.21 -10.51 -18.04
CA ARG A 23 -16.26 -11.60 -17.73
C ARG A 23 -14.93 -11.43 -18.45
N THR A 24 -14.42 -10.21 -18.48
CA THR A 24 -13.19 -9.85 -19.20
C THR A 24 -12.09 -9.44 -18.23
N ASP A 25 -10.83 -9.68 -18.59
CA ASP A 25 -9.71 -9.24 -17.77
C ASP A 25 -9.69 -7.72 -17.55
N ALA A 26 -10.13 -6.95 -18.55
CA ALA A 26 -10.27 -5.49 -18.45
C ALA A 26 -11.26 -5.09 -17.35
N THR A 27 -12.45 -5.71 -17.31
CA THR A 27 -13.46 -5.40 -16.28
C THR A 27 -13.01 -5.84 -14.89
N LEU A 28 -12.27 -6.95 -14.78
CA LEU A 28 -11.67 -7.38 -13.51
C LEU A 28 -10.58 -6.39 -13.06
N HIS A 29 -9.73 -5.96 -13.98
CA HIS A 29 -8.66 -5.00 -13.74
C HIS A 29 -9.19 -3.65 -13.24
N ASP A 30 -10.17 -3.07 -13.93
CA ASP A 30 -10.83 -1.83 -13.53
C ASP A 30 -11.48 -1.95 -12.15
N LYS A 31 -12.05 -3.12 -11.84
CA LYS A 31 -12.67 -3.38 -10.55
C LYS A 31 -11.65 -3.45 -9.42
N ILE A 32 -10.49 -4.05 -9.66
CA ILE A 32 -9.38 -4.10 -8.70
C ILE A 32 -8.89 -2.67 -8.42
N ILE A 33 -8.67 -1.84 -9.45
CA ILE A 33 -8.28 -0.43 -9.28
C ILE A 33 -9.31 0.30 -8.43
N SER A 34 -10.59 0.21 -8.80
CA SER A 34 -11.68 0.87 -8.09
C SER A 34 -11.77 0.46 -6.62
N ALA A 35 -11.50 -0.81 -6.31
CA ALA A 35 -11.51 -1.32 -4.94
C ALA A 35 -10.30 -0.86 -4.11
N CYS A 36 -9.17 -0.56 -4.75
CA CYS A 36 -7.90 -0.28 -4.08
C CYS A 36 -7.47 1.20 -4.10
N ILE A 37 -8.06 2.05 -4.94
CA ILE A 37 -7.59 3.43 -5.17
C ILE A 37 -7.56 4.31 -3.90
N ASN A 38 -8.47 4.06 -2.97
CA ASN A 38 -8.57 4.81 -1.71
C ASN A 38 -7.75 4.20 -0.57
N ILE A 39 -7.00 3.13 -0.82
CA ILE A 39 -6.11 2.51 0.14
C ILE A 39 -4.72 3.12 -0.03
N GLU A 40 -4.22 3.83 0.98
CA GLU A 40 -2.96 4.59 0.88
C GLU A 40 -1.78 3.69 0.43
N ALA A 41 -1.71 2.47 0.94
CA ALA A 41 -0.72 1.47 0.57
C ALA A 41 -0.78 1.03 -0.92
N CYS A 42 -1.92 1.19 -1.57
CA CYS A 42 -2.17 0.76 -2.95
C CYS A 42 -2.16 1.92 -3.96
N LYS A 43 -2.19 3.16 -3.46
CA LYS A 43 -2.45 4.38 -4.25
C LYS A 43 -1.52 4.55 -5.45
N MET A 44 -0.23 4.27 -5.27
CA MET A 44 0.76 4.33 -6.36
C MET A 44 0.48 3.31 -7.46
N ALA A 45 0.17 2.07 -7.09
CA ALA A 45 -0.19 1.01 -8.04
C ALA A 45 -1.51 1.32 -8.77
N CYS A 46 -2.45 2.03 -8.12
CA CYS A 46 -3.71 2.43 -8.74
C CYS A 46 -3.60 3.67 -9.65
N TYR A 47 -2.61 4.54 -9.45
CA TYR A 47 -2.42 5.75 -10.26
C TYR A 47 -1.74 5.45 -11.62
N SER A 48 -0.82 4.50 -11.64
CA SER A 48 -0.15 4.03 -12.85
C SER A 48 -0.16 2.49 -12.89
N PRO A 49 -1.34 1.87 -13.09
CA PRO A 49 -1.50 0.43 -12.99
C PRO A 49 -0.80 -0.30 -14.13
N SER A 50 -0.16 -1.43 -13.80
CA SER A 50 0.25 -2.39 -14.83
C SER A 50 -0.96 -2.82 -15.68
N PRO A 51 -0.79 -3.01 -17.00
CA PRO A 51 -1.90 -3.31 -17.92
C PRO A 51 -2.51 -4.71 -17.73
N THR A 52 -1.92 -5.55 -16.89
CA THR A 52 -2.41 -6.92 -16.67
C THR A 52 -2.87 -7.09 -15.22
N VAL A 53 -3.88 -7.94 -14.99
CA VAL A 53 -4.33 -8.28 -13.63
C VAL A 53 -3.17 -8.83 -12.79
N THR A 54 -2.32 -9.68 -13.38
CA THR A 54 -1.15 -10.26 -12.71
C THR A 54 -0.12 -9.18 -12.30
N GLY A 55 0.21 -8.27 -13.21
CA GLY A 55 1.14 -7.19 -12.92
C GLY A 55 0.58 -6.23 -11.86
N LEU A 56 -0.69 -5.83 -11.99
CA LEU A 56 -1.36 -4.99 -11.00
C LEU A 56 -1.38 -5.66 -9.61
N THR A 57 -1.60 -6.97 -9.57
CA THR A 57 -1.53 -7.75 -8.33
C THR A 57 -0.15 -7.68 -7.68
N TYR A 58 0.92 -7.74 -8.48
CA TYR A 58 2.28 -7.62 -7.99
C TYR A 58 2.56 -6.22 -7.45
N ASP A 59 2.16 -5.18 -8.19
CA ASP A 59 2.33 -3.79 -7.80
C ASP A 59 1.60 -3.49 -6.48
N LEU A 60 0.36 -3.98 -6.32
CA LEU A 60 -0.41 -3.85 -5.08
C LEU A 60 0.29 -4.53 -3.89
N LYS A 61 0.82 -5.75 -4.09
CA LYS A 61 1.56 -6.47 -3.05
C LYS A 61 2.83 -5.71 -2.64
N SER A 62 3.57 -5.20 -3.62
CA SER A 62 4.78 -4.42 -3.41
C SER A 62 4.49 -3.12 -2.66
N GLY A 63 3.47 -2.36 -3.07
CA GLY A 63 3.04 -1.13 -2.41
C GLY A 63 2.66 -1.36 -0.94
N ILE A 64 1.94 -2.44 -0.64
CA ILE A 64 1.60 -2.83 0.73
C ILE A 64 2.84 -3.18 1.54
N GLU A 65 3.80 -3.90 0.96
CA GLU A 65 5.03 -4.24 1.66
C GLU A 65 5.87 -3.01 1.98
N ILE A 66 6.02 -2.08 1.03
CA ILE A 66 6.72 -0.81 1.21
C ILE A 66 6.03 0.02 2.30
N PHE A 67 4.70 0.16 2.23
CA PHE A 67 3.91 0.88 3.22
C PHE A 67 4.11 0.31 4.63
N ASN A 68 4.03 -1.01 4.77
CA ASN A 68 4.24 -1.68 6.05
C ASN A 68 5.67 -1.53 6.60
N LYS A 69 6.69 -1.49 5.73
CA LYS A 69 8.08 -1.22 6.13
C LYS A 69 8.30 0.23 6.56
N SER A 70 7.57 1.16 5.94
CA SER A 70 7.67 2.60 6.23
C SER A 70 6.97 3.02 7.52
N LEU A 71 5.98 2.24 7.96
CA LEU A 71 5.34 2.44 9.25
C LEU A 71 6.35 2.09 10.35
N PRO A 72 6.67 3.00 11.29
CA PRO A 72 7.37 2.61 12.49
C PRO A 72 6.51 1.54 13.17
N SER A 73 7.01 0.30 13.20
CA SER A 73 6.34 -0.80 13.90
C SER A 73 5.93 -0.26 15.27
N SER A 74 4.64 -0.32 15.62
CA SER A 74 4.13 0.29 16.87
C SER A 74 4.83 -0.23 18.13
N SER A 75 5.59 -1.33 18.04
CA SER A 75 6.52 -1.80 19.06
C SER A 75 7.69 -0.85 19.36
N VAL A 76 8.09 0.02 18.43
CA VAL A 76 9.18 1.01 18.64
C VAL A 76 8.65 2.28 19.32
N LEU A 77 7.41 2.70 19.01
CA LEU A 77 6.82 3.90 19.60
C LEU A 77 6.51 3.73 21.10
N LEU A 78 6.18 2.50 21.54
CA LEU A 78 5.97 2.21 22.96
C LEU A 78 7.29 2.08 23.75
N ALA A 79 8.39 1.72 23.07
CA ALA A 79 9.71 1.64 23.70
C ALA A 79 10.37 3.01 23.93
N GLN A 80 9.93 4.06 23.21
CA GLN A 80 10.46 5.42 23.34
C GLN A 80 9.71 6.28 24.38
N SER A 81 8.56 5.83 24.88
CA SER A 81 7.75 6.62 25.84
C SER A 81 8.24 6.52 27.30
N THR A 82 9.21 5.64 27.57
CA THR A 82 9.77 5.45 28.91
C THR A 82 11.29 5.47 28.88
N SER A 83 11.89 6.65 28.63
CA SER A 83 13.13 7.09 29.31
C SER A 83 13.68 8.41 28.74
N GLN A 84 13.87 9.35 29.66
CA GLN A 84 14.92 10.39 29.68
C GLN A 84 14.65 11.73 28.96
N SER A 85 14.06 12.64 29.75
CA SER A 85 14.59 14.00 29.92
C SER A 85 16.12 14.03 29.88
N ILE A 86 16.71 14.83 28.97
CA ILE A 86 17.94 15.60 29.18
C ILE A 86 17.86 16.85 28.29
N ASN A 87 18.00 18.01 28.93
CA ASN A 87 18.17 19.34 28.34
C ASN A 87 19.31 19.37 27.32
N GLN A 88 19.10 20.00 26.16
CA GLN A 88 20.18 20.55 25.33
C GLN A 88 19.71 21.84 24.63
N ASN A 89 19.89 22.97 25.33
CA ASN A 89 20.19 24.24 24.68
C ASN A 89 21.61 24.15 24.12
N THR A 90 21.81 24.15 22.80
CA THR A 90 23.13 24.42 22.22
C THR A 90 23.00 25.17 20.90
N PHE A 91 23.85 26.18 20.80
CA PHE A 91 23.84 27.33 19.89
C PHE A 91 24.27 26.99 18.46
N PHE A 92 23.74 27.75 17.50
CA PHE A 92 24.25 27.85 16.12
C PHE A 92 25.42 28.85 16.04
N THR A 93 26.22 28.68 14.98
CA THR A 93 27.44 29.40 14.49
C THR A 93 28.75 28.83 15.06
N ASP A 94 29.73 28.42 14.23
CA ASP A 94 30.49 29.27 13.30
C ASP A 94 30.96 28.59 12.00
N ARG A 95 31.12 29.39 10.95
CA ARG A 95 31.75 29.08 9.65
C ARG A 95 33.17 29.67 9.63
N PRO A 96 34.22 28.94 9.22
CA PRO A 96 35.53 29.55 9.00
C PRO A 96 35.69 30.05 7.54
N LEU A 97 36.54 31.08 7.41
CA LEU A 97 36.98 31.78 6.20
C LEU A 97 37.60 30.86 5.14
#